data_AF-A0A8T7FL76-F1
#
_entry.id   AF-A0A8T7FL76-F1
#
_cell.length_a   1.000
_cell.length_b   1.000
_cell.length_c   1.000
_cell.angle_alpha   90.00
_cell.angle_beta   90.00
_cell.angle_gamma   90.00
#
_symmetry.space_group_name_H-M   'P 1'
#
loop_
_entity.id
_entity.type
_entity.pdbx_description
1 polymer ?
#
loop_
_entity_poly.entity_id
_entity_poly.type
_entity_poly.pdbx_seq_one_letter_code
_entity_poly.pdbx_strand_id
1 'polypeptide(L)'
;MKKHKIYPGAGLVLAGVLLWMMIAQTSTAKALYAFADQLTETLTATSTDVVTETATITPEPSATSTTETASVTPEPSATPTLSPTPADMQMTDTPIPTGTDAVEKSSSVAAIDAPGIFYVSPNGNDGGSGAQTDPWRTIQHAANTVLPGSTVIVLEGVYLERVRISRSGASDARIIYSAQGTVEMQGFTVNAHFITIRGFNITNTPNDSTDGWGIWLKGRNCVIENNYIYNATRGGILLFVTPGKERSTRNCVVRNNRLYRNGFVGIEIRGRKNRVEGNEIWGTIQRHPKWTNPPSWADADGIRFHGSGHRIRRNYIHDIVYGIPENPNPHIDCFQTFSDGSYHEAASNVIIEQNLCENVQAQSPMEVGKAFMIENANTLTIRNNILRAYRVLQAINSSNLRIVNNTFTNKLGLSTINSPSMITLKNTPYSIIKNNIFYDPLNKVIHFADTISKQGIEIGDNNIYRSDGRLVRGKKYPGDLWNVNPLFVDAAAGDFRLQAGSRLIDKGAILTIVKSDYAGTARPQGSGYEIGAYEWAP
;
A
#
# COMPACT_ATOMS: atom_id res chain seq x y z
N MET A 1 -45.52 -53.94 -51.95
CA MET A 1 -45.02 -52.71 -52.58
C MET A 1 -43.79 -52.22 -51.81
N LYS A 2 -42.67 -52.07 -52.55
CA LYS A 2 -41.43 -51.28 -52.30
C LYS A 2 -40.93 -51.14 -50.84
N LYS A 3 -39.88 -51.89 -50.42
CA LYS A 3 -38.40 -51.62 -50.54
C LYS A 3 -37.97 -50.46 -49.59
N HIS A 4 -36.95 -50.51 -48.73
CA HIS A 4 -35.69 -51.29 -48.68
C HIS A 4 -35.03 -51.22 -47.27
N LYS A 5 -34.54 -52.37 -46.78
CA LYS A 5 -33.13 -52.79 -46.52
C LYS A 5 -32.44 -52.43 -45.19
N ILE A 6 -31.72 -53.46 -44.74
CA ILE A 6 -31.03 -53.74 -43.49
C ILE A 6 -29.52 -53.40 -43.59
N TYR A 7 -28.87 -53.28 -42.41
CA TYR A 7 -27.53 -53.79 -41.99
C TYR A 7 -26.35 -52.80 -41.78
N PRO A 8 -25.35 -53.18 -40.92
CA PRO A 8 -24.69 -52.32 -39.94
C PRO A 8 -23.15 -52.24 -40.09
N GLY A 9 -22.47 -51.49 -39.22
CA GLY A 9 -21.08 -51.77 -38.83
C GLY A 9 -20.02 -50.66 -39.05
N ALA A 10 -19.00 -50.74 -38.19
CA ALA A 10 -17.72 -50.01 -38.16
C ALA A 10 -17.80 -48.51 -37.81
N GLY A 11 -16.96 -47.92 -36.96
CA GLY A 11 -15.66 -48.29 -36.41
C GLY A 11 -14.94 -46.97 -36.12
N LEU A 12 -14.18 -46.91 -35.02
CA LEU A 12 -13.29 -45.79 -34.66
C LEU A 12 -12.56 -45.21 -35.89
N VAL A 13 -12.48 -43.88 -36.03
CA VAL A 13 -11.22 -43.10 -36.10
C VAL A 13 -11.53 -41.60 -35.86
N LEU A 14 -10.73 -41.06 -34.94
CA LEU A 14 -10.32 -39.70 -34.60
C LEU A 14 -10.76 -38.48 -35.45
N ALA A 15 -10.87 -37.39 -34.68
CA ALA A 15 -10.50 -36.00 -34.95
C ALA A 15 -11.59 -35.04 -35.42
N GLY A 16 -12.12 -34.26 -34.47
CA GLY A 16 -12.80 -33.01 -34.76
C GLY A 16 -13.62 -32.49 -33.58
N VAL A 17 -13.10 -31.47 -32.90
CA VAL A 17 -13.81 -30.55 -31.98
C VAL A 17 -13.98 -31.03 -30.53
N LEU A 18 -12.92 -30.86 -29.73
CA LEU A 18 -13.01 -30.53 -28.29
C LEU A 18 -11.62 -30.06 -27.80
N LEU A 19 -11.28 -28.82 -28.15
CA LEU A 19 -10.18 -28.09 -27.53
C LEU A 19 -10.67 -26.66 -27.28
N TRP A 20 -11.37 -26.46 -26.16
CA TRP A 20 -11.44 -25.23 -25.38
C TRP A 20 -12.39 -25.45 -24.20
N MET A 21 -11.83 -25.80 -23.03
CA MET A 21 -12.36 -25.59 -21.67
C MET A 21 -11.69 -26.59 -20.71
N MET A 22 -10.42 -26.37 -20.41
CA MET A 22 -9.83 -26.76 -19.13
C MET A 22 -8.83 -25.67 -18.75
N ILE A 23 -9.15 -24.98 -17.65
CA ILE A 23 -8.30 -24.28 -16.66
C ILE A 23 -9.20 -23.17 -16.06
N ALA A 24 -9.98 -23.56 -15.05
CA ALA A 24 -10.57 -22.68 -14.03
C ALA A 24 -11.36 -23.56 -13.05
N GLN A 25 -10.67 -24.30 -12.17
CA GLN A 25 -11.30 -24.81 -10.96
C GLN A 25 -10.92 -23.89 -9.81
N THR A 26 -11.93 -23.17 -9.34
CA THR A 26 -11.90 -22.16 -8.30
C THR A 26 -11.86 -22.80 -6.91
N SER A 27 -11.21 -22.07 -5.99
CA SER A 27 -10.88 -22.40 -4.60
C SER A 27 -12.08 -22.38 -3.62
N THR A 28 -13.31 -22.58 -4.07
CA THR A 28 -14.50 -22.49 -3.20
C THR A 28 -14.93 -23.82 -2.57
N ALA A 29 -14.26 -24.94 -2.86
CA ALA A 29 -14.60 -26.26 -2.29
C ALA A 29 -13.78 -26.65 -1.04
N LYS A 30 -12.85 -25.82 -0.55
CA LYS A 30 -12.03 -26.11 0.66
C LYS A 30 -12.51 -25.45 1.95
N ALA A 31 -13.60 -24.67 1.92
CA ALA A 31 -14.17 -24.03 3.11
C ALA A 31 -15.32 -24.84 3.76
N LEU A 32 -15.86 -25.87 3.09
CA LEU A 32 -16.93 -26.71 3.65
C LEU A 32 -16.42 -27.93 4.44
N TYR A 33 -15.11 -28.25 4.38
CA TYR A 33 -14.53 -29.39 5.10
C TYR A 33 -13.83 -29.02 6.42
N ALA A 34 -13.75 -27.73 6.77
CA ALA A 34 -13.12 -27.27 8.01
C ALA A 34 -14.10 -27.05 9.19
N PHE A 35 -15.41 -27.33 8.99
CA PHE A 35 -16.45 -27.11 10.00
C PHE A 35 -17.01 -28.42 10.61
N ALA A 36 -16.59 -29.59 10.12
CA ALA A 36 -17.05 -30.89 10.62
C ALA A 36 -16.12 -31.52 11.69
N ASP A 37 -14.85 -31.12 11.75
CA ASP A 37 -13.86 -31.68 12.69
C ASP A 37 -13.77 -30.96 14.05
N GLN A 38 -14.58 -29.94 14.30
CA GLN A 38 -14.60 -29.19 15.57
C GLN A 38 -15.79 -29.52 16.49
N LEU A 39 -16.64 -30.49 16.12
CA LEU A 39 -17.84 -30.86 16.88
C LEU A 39 -17.79 -32.26 17.54
N THR A 40 -16.65 -32.95 17.49
CA THR A 40 -16.50 -34.34 18.00
C THR A 40 -15.49 -34.53 19.13
N GLU A 41 -15.02 -33.45 19.78
CA GLU A 41 -14.24 -33.53 21.02
C GLU A 41 -14.81 -32.61 22.10
N THR A 42 -15.95 -32.99 22.69
CA THR A 42 -16.28 -32.74 24.12
C THR A 42 -17.65 -33.35 24.47
N LEU A 43 -17.70 -34.68 24.55
CA LEU A 43 -18.76 -35.39 25.27
C LEU A 43 -18.13 -36.64 25.86
N THR A 44 -17.50 -36.50 27.02
CA THR A 44 -17.32 -37.55 28.05
C THR A 44 -16.49 -36.97 29.20
N ALA A 45 -17.16 -36.48 30.24
CA ALA A 45 -16.70 -36.64 31.63
C ALA A 45 -17.84 -36.22 32.57
N THR A 46 -18.16 -37.15 33.45
CA THR A 46 -19.28 -37.20 34.39
C THR A 46 -19.16 -36.25 35.58
N SER A 47 -20.32 -36.05 36.22
CA SER A 47 -20.60 -35.27 37.41
C SER A 47 -19.73 -35.57 38.63
N THR A 48 -19.53 -34.57 39.49
CA THR A 48 -20.01 -34.61 40.89
C THR A 48 -19.95 -33.22 41.53
N ASP A 49 -21.04 -32.91 42.23
CA ASP A 49 -21.35 -31.91 43.27
C ASP A 49 -20.31 -30.86 43.69
N VAL A 50 -20.79 -29.63 43.93
CA VAL A 50 -20.85 -29.01 45.29
C VAL A 50 -21.34 -27.56 45.20
N VAL A 51 -22.49 -27.34 45.86
CA VAL A 51 -22.89 -26.21 46.73
C VAL A 51 -22.82 -24.78 46.21
N THR A 52 -24.03 -24.21 46.13
CA THR A 52 -24.39 -22.79 46.13
C THR A 52 -23.83 -22.04 47.34
N GLU A 53 -23.11 -20.94 47.10
CA GLU A 53 -22.97 -19.88 48.10
C GLU A 53 -23.13 -18.51 47.42
N THR A 54 -24.29 -17.91 47.68
CA THR A 54 -24.64 -16.52 47.39
C THR A 54 -23.82 -15.59 48.27
N ALA A 55 -22.97 -14.75 47.66
CA ALA A 55 -22.38 -13.60 48.32
C ALA A 55 -22.99 -12.31 47.75
N THR A 56 -23.84 -11.71 48.57
CA THR A 56 -24.37 -10.34 48.47
C THR A 56 -23.23 -9.33 48.59
N ILE A 57 -23.11 -8.42 47.62
CA ILE A 57 -22.25 -7.24 47.73
C ILE A 57 -23.15 -6.00 47.75
N THR A 58 -23.16 -5.33 48.89
CA THR A 58 -23.72 -4.00 49.15
C THR A 58 -22.90 -2.91 48.42
N PRO A 59 -23.53 -1.92 47.77
CA PRO A 59 -22.81 -0.79 47.19
C PRO A 59 -22.93 0.47 48.08
N GLU A 60 -21.84 1.20 48.28
CA GLU A 60 -21.84 2.61 48.74
C GLU A 60 -20.45 3.24 48.61
N PRO A 61 -20.30 4.58 48.50
CA PRO A 61 -21.06 5.52 47.66
C PRO A 61 -20.16 6.29 46.68
N SER A 62 -20.82 6.93 45.72
CA SER A 62 -20.25 7.87 44.74
C SER A 62 -19.61 9.09 45.40
N ALA A 63 -18.42 9.47 44.93
CA ALA A 63 -17.86 10.81 45.12
C ALA A 63 -18.03 11.60 43.81
N THR A 64 -18.83 12.65 43.89
CA THR A 64 -19.13 13.63 42.86
C THR A 64 -17.92 14.54 42.65
N SER A 65 -17.40 14.65 41.44
CA SER A 65 -16.58 15.80 41.02
C SER A 65 -17.11 16.35 39.70
N THR A 66 -17.77 17.49 39.80
CA THR A 66 -18.15 18.36 38.70
C THR A 66 -16.89 19.03 38.15
N THR A 67 -16.60 18.82 36.86
CA THR A 67 -15.73 19.73 36.10
C THR A 67 -16.30 19.93 34.72
N GLU A 68 -16.43 21.19 34.36
CA GLU A 68 -17.14 21.75 33.21
C GLU A 68 -16.59 21.26 31.87
N THR A 69 -17.51 20.85 31.00
CA THR A 69 -17.25 20.54 29.60
C THR A 69 -17.31 21.84 28.79
N ALA A 70 -16.17 22.40 28.40
CA ALA A 70 -16.11 23.45 27.38
C ALA A 70 -16.23 22.81 25.99
N SER A 71 -17.43 22.89 25.42
CA SER A 71 -17.76 22.54 24.04
C SER A 71 -17.25 23.61 23.08
N VAL A 72 -16.14 23.35 22.38
CA VAL A 72 -15.71 24.17 21.23
C VAL A 72 -16.08 23.41 19.95
N THR A 73 -17.21 23.80 19.37
CA THR A 73 -17.65 23.35 18.05
C THR A 73 -17.04 24.28 17.00
N PRO A 74 -16.22 23.80 16.05
CA PRO A 74 -15.87 24.61 14.89
C PRO A 74 -17.01 24.56 13.86
N GLU A 75 -17.51 25.74 13.55
CA GLU A 75 -18.52 26.06 12.55
C GLU A 75 -18.00 25.74 11.13
N PRO A 76 -18.76 25.03 10.27
CA PRO A 76 -18.35 24.78 8.89
C PRO A 76 -18.57 26.02 8.02
N SER A 77 -17.47 26.59 7.54
CA SER A 77 -17.47 27.66 6.53
C SER A 77 -18.06 27.20 5.20
N ALA A 78 -18.81 28.10 4.58
CA ALA A 78 -19.73 27.90 3.47
C ALA A 78 -19.14 27.26 2.19
N THR A 79 -19.89 26.32 1.62
CA THR A 79 -19.79 25.84 0.24
C THR A 79 -20.62 26.74 -0.68
N PRO A 80 -20.09 27.28 -1.79
CA PRO A 80 -20.90 27.96 -2.78
C PRO A 80 -21.64 26.94 -3.65
N THR A 81 -22.96 27.03 -3.63
CA THR A 81 -23.91 26.34 -4.50
C THR A 81 -23.92 26.95 -5.91
N LEU A 82 -23.73 26.13 -6.94
CA LEU A 82 -24.05 26.49 -8.33
C LEU A 82 -24.79 25.36 -9.04
N SER A 83 -26.08 25.59 -9.29
CA SER A 83 -26.86 25.14 -10.46
C SER A 83 -28.27 25.75 -10.35
N PRO A 84 -28.87 26.22 -11.46
CA PRO A 84 -29.63 25.25 -12.27
C PRO A 84 -29.63 25.46 -13.81
N THR A 85 -29.76 24.32 -14.49
CA THR A 85 -30.41 24.03 -15.80
C THR A 85 -29.78 24.52 -17.12
N PRO A 86 -29.54 23.61 -18.10
CA PRO A 86 -29.34 23.98 -19.51
C PRO A 86 -30.69 24.25 -20.19
N ALA A 87 -30.80 25.41 -20.86
CA ALA A 87 -31.87 25.67 -21.80
C ALA A 87 -31.58 25.00 -23.15
N ASP A 88 -32.62 24.35 -23.65
CA ASP A 88 -32.79 23.79 -24.98
C ASP A 88 -32.43 24.83 -26.07
N MET A 89 -31.57 24.47 -27.04
CA MET A 89 -31.42 25.25 -28.27
C MET A 89 -31.28 24.33 -29.48
N GLN A 90 -32.23 24.55 -30.38
CA GLN A 90 -32.62 23.74 -31.52
C GLN A 90 -31.54 23.65 -32.60
N MET A 91 -31.51 22.49 -33.26
CA MET A 91 -30.87 22.30 -34.56
C MET A 91 -31.52 23.21 -35.60
N THR A 92 -30.70 23.98 -36.33
CA THR A 92 -31.11 24.56 -37.61
C THR A 92 -30.07 24.20 -38.67
N ASP A 93 -30.53 23.48 -39.69
CA ASP A 93 -29.82 23.20 -40.92
C ASP A 93 -29.58 24.49 -41.70
N THR A 94 -28.33 24.77 -42.07
CA THR A 94 -28.02 25.65 -43.20
C THR A 94 -26.80 25.15 -43.98
N PRO A 95 -26.74 25.40 -45.31
CA PRO A 95 -26.06 24.54 -46.27
C PRO A 95 -24.57 24.87 -46.46
N ILE A 96 -23.86 23.84 -46.93
CA ILE A 96 -22.46 23.83 -47.38
C ILE A 96 -22.25 24.82 -48.55
N PRO A 97 -21.28 25.75 -48.47
CA PRO A 97 -20.69 26.37 -49.63
C PRO A 97 -19.46 25.58 -50.07
N THR A 98 -19.54 25.01 -51.27
CA THR A 98 -18.41 24.54 -52.06
C THR A 98 -17.51 25.72 -52.44
N GLY A 99 -16.26 25.70 -51.99
CA GLY A 99 -15.22 26.64 -52.42
C GLY A 99 -13.85 26.00 -52.27
N THR A 100 -13.30 25.57 -53.40
CA THR A 100 -11.92 25.11 -53.58
C THR A 100 -10.95 26.26 -53.34
N ASP A 101 -9.79 25.91 -52.75
CA ASP A 101 -8.53 26.67 -52.60
C ASP A 101 -8.17 27.01 -51.15
N ALA A 102 -7.80 25.97 -50.40
CA ALA A 102 -6.93 26.10 -49.23
C ALA A 102 -5.52 25.67 -49.64
N VAL A 103 -4.64 26.65 -49.83
CA VAL A 103 -3.19 26.46 -49.90
C VAL A 103 -2.74 25.83 -48.59
N GLU A 104 -2.23 24.60 -48.65
CA GLU A 104 -1.55 23.92 -47.56
C GLU A 104 -0.36 24.76 -47.08
N LYS A 105 -0.53 25.46 -45.96
CA LYS A 105 0.60 25.93 -45.18
C LYS A 105 1.02 24.79 -44.27
N SER A 106 1.88 23.90 -44.79
CA SER A 106 2.66 22.97 -44.00
C SER A 106 3.51 23.79 -43.02
N SER A 107 3.02 23.94 -41.78
CA SER A 107 3.82 24.43 -40.67
C SER A 107 4.73 23.29 -40.24
N SER A 108 5.96 23.29 -40.74
CA SER A 108 7.04 22.49 -40.20
C SER A 108 7.18 22.80 -38.70
N VAL A 109 6.84 21.84 -37.85
CA VAL A 109 7.17 21.89 -36.42
C VAL A 109 8.69 22.04 -36.34
N ALA A 110 9.18 23.16 -35.81
CA ALA A 110 10.61 23.33 -35.63
C ALA A 110 11.12 22.23 -34.69
N ALA A 111 11.94 21.32 -35.21
CA ALA A 111 12.65 20.36 -34.37
C ALA A 111 13.60 21.14 -33.46
N ILE A 112 13.70 20.75 -32.20
CA ILE A 112 14.71 21.34 -31.30
C ILE A 112 16.08 20.70 -31.59
N ASP A 113 17.12 21.51 -31.70
CA ASP A 113 18.45 21.05 -32.11
C ASP A 113 19.33 20.59 -30.92
N ALA A 114 18.96 20.95 -29.69
CA ALA A 114 19.73 20.64 -28.49
C ALA A 114 18.84 20.50 -27.24
N PRO A 115 19.28 19.74 -26.21
CA PRO A 115 18.59 19.73 -24.93
C PRO A 115 18.69 21.09 -24.24
N GLY A 116 17.67 21.44 -23.47
CA GLY A 116 17.60 22.74 -22.81
C GLY A 116 16.49 22.81 -21.77
N ILE A 117 16.19 24.03 -21.33
CA ILE A 117 15.05 24.32 -20.46
C ILE A 117 13.92 24.84 -21.35
N PHE A 118 12.78 24.17 -21.30
CA PHE A 118 11.58 24.50 -22.06
C PHE A 118 10.42 24.76 -21.11
N TYR A 119 9.50 25.63 -21.54
CA TYR A 119 8.38 26.09 -20.74
C TYR A 119 7.07 25.67 -21.39
N VAL A 120 6.14 25.22 -20.56
CA VAL A 120 4.77 24.90 -20.95
C VAL A 120 3.83 25.78 -20.12
N SER A 121 2.83 26.38 -20.77
CA SER A 121 1.82 27.25 -20.14
C SER A 121 0.45 26.98 -20.76
N PRO A 122 -0.68 27.04 -20.04
CA PRO A 122 -2.00 26.86 -20.64
C PRO A 122 -2.30 27.88 -21.75
N ASN A 123 -1.69 29.07 -21.67
CA ASN A 123 -1.82 30.15 -22.66
C ASN A 123 -0.73 30.12 -23.75
N GLY A 124 0.11 29.09 -23.76
CA GLY A 124 1.21 28.95 -24.72
C GLY A 124 0.76 28.53 -26.12
N ASN A 125 1.75 28.29 -26.98
CA ASN A 125 1.55 27.86 -28.35
C ASN A 125 2.50 26.73 -28.74
N ASP A 126 1.97 25.56 -29.11
CA ASP A 126 2.79 24.40 -29.54
C ASP A 126 3.51 24.61 -30.89
N GLY A 127 3.19 25.68 -31.62
CA GLY A 127 3.98 26.13 -32.77
C GLY A 127 5.16 27.04 -32.39
N GLY A 128 5.28 27.43 -31.11
CA GLY A 128 6.34 28.27 -30.58
C GLY A 128 7.63 27.52 -30.28
N SER A 129 8.61 28.27 -29.77
CA SER A 129 9.95 27.78 -29.45
C SER A 129 10.06 26.99 -28.14
N GLY A 130 9.07 27.13 -27.24
CA GLY A 130 9.14 26.58 -25.90
C GLY A 130 10.02 27.40 -24.95
N ALA A 131 10.46 28.59 -25.36
CA ALA A 131 11.18 29.53 -24.49
C ALA A 131 10.25 30.09 -23.40
N GLN A 132 10.80 30.66 -22.33
CA GLN A 132 9.98 31.24 -21.25
C GLN A 132 9.02 32.34 -21.75
N THR A 133 9.46 33.13 -22.73
CA THR A 133 8.68 34.20 -23.35
C THR A 133 7.75 33.72 -24.46
N ASP A 134 7.88 32.46 -24.87
CA ASP A 134 7.11 31.82 -25.94
C ASP A 134 6.91 30.32 -25.61
N PRO A 135 6.19 30.02 -24.50
CA PRO A 135 6.05 28.67 -23.99
C PRO A 135 5.17 27.83 -24.90
N TRP A 136 5.40 26.53 -24.92
CA TRP A 136 4.46 25.58 -25.51
C TRP A 136 3.15 25.54 -24.73
N ARG A 137 2.08 25.08 -25.38
CA ARG A 137 0.75 25.02 -24.78
C ARG A 137 0.55 23.73 -23.99
N THR A 138 1.01 22.61 -24.53
CA THR A 138 0.71 21.28 -24.02
C THR A 138 1.94 20.57 -23.47
N ILE A 139 1.73 19.81 -22.41
CA ILE A 139 2.78 18.97 -21.82
C ILE A 139 3.08 17.80 -22.76
N GLN A 140 2.07 17.30 -23.48
CA GLN A 140 2.25 16.24 -24.47
C GLN A 140 3.13 16.69 -25.64
N HIS A 141 2.99 17.94 -26.13
CA HIS A 141 3.91 18.47 -27.13
C HIS A 141 5.34 18.44 -26.61
N ALA A 142 5.60 18.96 -25.42
CA ALA A 142 6.93 18.90 -24.80
C ALA A 142 7.45 17.45 -24.70
N ALA A 143 6.61 16.51 -24.29
CA ALA A 143 6.99 15.09 -24.18
C ALA A 143 7.38 14.45 -25.51
N ASN A 144 6.75 14.88 -26.60
CA ASN A 144 7.07 14.44 -27.97
C ASN A 144 8.33 15.12 -28.52
N THR A 145 8.60 16.36 -28.11
CA THR A 145 9.58 17.25 -28.74
C THR A 145 10.94 17.25 -28.07
N VAL A 146 11.03 17.21 -26.73
CA VAL A 146 12.30 17.52 -26.04
C VAL A 146 13.44 16.53 -26.37
N LEU A 147 14.66 16.71 -25.88
CA LEU A 147 15.79 15.76 -26.06
C LEU A 147 16.27 15.20 -24.71
N PRO A 148 17.01 14.09 -24.64
CA PRO A 148 17.62 13.63 -23.38
C PRO A 148 18.44 14.75 -22.73
N GLY A 149 18.31 14.94 -21.42
CA GLY A 149 18.93 16.07 -20.69
C GLY A 149 18.07 17.33 -20.61
N SER A 150 16.93 17.38 -21.31
CA SER A 150 16.04 18.55 -21.24
C SER A 150 15.25 18.60 -19.93
N THR A 151 14.94 19.83 -19.51
CA THR A 151 14.00 20.11 -18.43
C THR A 151 12.79 20.85 -18.99
N VAL A 152 11.60 20.30 -18.75
CA VAL A 152 10.31 20.91 -19.05
C VAL A 152 9.77 21.51 -17.75
N ILE A 153 9.72 22.84 -17.69
CA ILE A 153 9.08 23.61 -16.64
C ILE A 153 7.62 23.82 -17.04
N VAL A 154 6.71 23.22 -16.29
CA VAL A 154 5.26 23.37 -16.51
C VAL A 154 4.78 24.45 -15.55
N LEU A 155 4.35 25.58 -16.10
CA LEU A 155 3.83 26.70 -15.33
C LEU A 155 2.45 26.38 -14.78
N GLU A 156 2.07 27.09 -13.72
CA GLU A 156 0.79 26.89 -13.04
C GLU A 156 -0.42 26.92 -13.98
N GLY A 157 -1.42 26.09 -13.68
CA GLY A 157 -2.63 25.98 -14.47
C GLY A 157 -3.24 24.59 -14.47
N VAL A 158 -4.34 24.47 -15.22
CA VAL A 158 -5.07 23.22 -15.40
C VAL A 158 -4.75 22.66 -16.78
N TYR A 159 -4.23 21.44 -16.82
CA TYR A 159 -3.91 20.70 -18.03
C TYR A 159 -4.77 19.45 -18.07
N LEU A 160 -5.81 19.44 -18.92
CA LEU A 160 -6.70 18.30 -19.10
C LEU A 160 -6.05 17.16 -19.93
N GLU A 161 -4.75 16.96 -19.73
CA GLU A 161 -3.93 16.01 -20.46
C GLU A 161 -3.60 14.79 -19.61
N ARG A 162 -3.72 13.61 -20.24
CA ARG A 162 -3.00 12.41 -19.85
C ARG A 162 -1.72 12.32 -20.66
N VAL A 163 -0.58 12.60 -20.05
CA VAL A 163 0.70 12.70 -20.76
C VAL A 163 1.33 11.33 -20.95
N ARG A 164 1.63 10.97 -22.20
CA ARG A 164 2.33 9.75 -22.57
C ARG A 164 3.79 10.06 -22.89
N ILE A 165 4.69 9.46 -22.13
CA ILE A 165 6.14 9.61 -22.30
C ILE A 165 6.70 8.32 -22.89
N SER A 166 7.10 8.35 -24.16
CA SER A 166 7.75 7.23 -24.87
C SER A 166 9.25 7.43 -25.07
N ARG A 167 9.71 8.69 -25.01
CA ARG A 167 11.10 9.04 -25.26
C ARG A 167 11.91 9.01 -23.96
N SER A 168 13.02 8.27 -23.99
CA SER A 168 13.88 8.09 -22.81
C SER A 168 14.93 9.18 -22.68
N GLY A 169 15.33 9.48 -21.44
CA GLY A 169 16.60 10.14 -21.17
C GLY A 169 17.78 9.16 -21.26
N ALA A 170 18.94 9.60 -20.78
CA ALA A 170 20.14 8.79 -20.61
C ALA A 170 20.62 8.79 -19.15
N SER A 171 21.62 7.96 -18.83
CA SER A 171 22.16 7.79 -17.47
C SER A 171 22.70 9.07 -16.83
N ASP A 172 23.24 9.95 -17.66
CA ASP A 172 23.81 11.26 -17.35
C ASP A 172 22.91 12.43 -17.83
N ALA A 173 21.86 12.13 -18.59
CA ALA A 173 20.98 13.13 -19.21
C ALA A 173 19.50 12.74 -19.07
N ARG A 174 18.97 12.82 -17.84
CA ARG A 174 17.53 12.58 -17.58
C ARG A 174 16.66 13.61 -18.29
N ILE A 175 15.46 13.22 -18.69
CA ILE A 175 14.42 14.19 -19.04
C ILE A 175 13.64 14.51 -17.76
N ILE A 176 13.47 15.78 -17.46
CA ILE A 176 12.81 16.25 -16.25
C ILE A 176 11.53 16.97 -16.63
N TYR A 177 10.40 16.58 -16.03
CA TYR A 177 9.15 17.34 -16.03
C TYR A 177 8.95 17.88 -14.63
N SER A 178 8.86 19.19 -14.49
CA SER A 178 8.76 19.88 -13.20
C SER A 178 7.63 20.90 -13.23
N ALA A 179 6.66 20.73 -12.35
CA ALA A 179 5.66 21.77 -12.11
C ALA A 179 6.27 22.96 -11.37
N GLN A 180 5.82 24.17 -11.71
CA GLN A 180 6.09 25.41 -11.00
C GLN A 180 4.75 26.04 -10.60
N GLY A 181 4.46 26.06 -9.31
CA GLY A 181 3.14 26.41 -8.79
C GLY A 181 2.17 25.22 -8.85
N THR A 182 0.87 25.49 -8.80
CA THR A 182 -0.16 24.44 -8.85
C THR A 182 -0.45 24.06 -10.30
N VAL A 183 0.04 22.88 -10.70
CA VAL A 183 -0.25 22.26 -12.01
C VAL A 183 -1.19 21.09 -11.81
N GLU A 184 -2.47 21.28 -12.10
CA GLU A 184 -3.48 20.22 -12.01
C GLU A 184 -3.58 19.46 -13.35
N MET A 185 -3.49 18.13 -13.33
CA MET A 185 -3.55 17.32 -14.55
C MET A 185 -4.03 15.87 -14.37
N GLN A 186 -4.26 15.15 -15.48
CA GLN A 186 -4.75 13.76 -15.48
C GLN A 186 -3.64 12.69 -15.38
N GLY A 187 -2.40 13.10 -15.12
CA GLY A 187 -1.29 12.22 -14.79
C GLY A 187 -0.45 11.73 -15.97
N PHE A 188 0.37 10.69 -15.71
CA PHE A 188 1.42 10.25 -16.63
C PHE A 188 1.39 8.74 -16.91
N THR A 189 1.53 8.39 -18.18
CA THR A 189 1.85 7.03 -18.65
C THR A 189 3.26 7.00 -19.23
N VAL A 190 4.18 6.39 -18.49
CA VAL A 190 5.62 6.44 -18.76
C VAL A 190 6.11 5.10 -19.29
N ASN A 191 6.39 5.06 -20.59
CA ASN A 191 7.02 3.94 -21.30
C ASN A 191 8.48 4.29 -21.66
N ALA A 192 9.18 4.93 -20.74
CA ALA A 192 10.50 5.50 -20.97
C ALA A 192 11.42 5.32 -19.76
N HIS A 193 12.72 5.51 -19.96
CA HIS A 193 13.75 5.40 -18.93
C HIS A 193 14.32 6.77 -18.59
N PHE A 194 14.94 6.88 -17.41
CA PHE A 194 15.64 8.10 -17.01
C PHE A 194 14.75 9.36 -17.03
N ILE A 195 13.51 9.20 -16.54
CA ILE A 195 12.52 10.28 -16.46
C ILE A 195 12.41 10.75 -15.01
N THR A 196 12.32 12.07 -14.81
CA THR A 196 11.91 12.66 -13.52
C THR A 196 10.56 13.35 -13.68
N ILE A 197 9.61 13.06 -12.80
CA ILE A 197 8.31 13.74 -12.70
C ILE A 197 8.19 14.32 -11.30
N ARG A 198 8.04 15.64 -11.19
CA ARG A 198 7.96 16.31 -9.89
C ARG A 198 6.99 17.49 -9.80
N GLY A 199 6.41 17.64 -8.63
CA GLY A 199 5.63 18.83 -8.23
C GLY A 199 4.18 18.88 -8.72
N PHE A 200 3.69 17.84 -9.41
CA PHE A 200 2.36 17.89 -10.04
C PHE A 200 1.23 17.58 -9.05
N ASN A 201 0.10 18.25 -9.24
CA ASN A 201 -1.19 17.86 -8.67
C ASN A 201 -1.91 16.97 -9.68
N ILE A 202 -2.00 15.67 -9.40
CA ILE A 202 -2.57 14.68 -10.32
C ILE A 202 -3.91 14.21 -9.79
N THR A 203 -4.96 14.39 -10.59
CA THR A 203 -6.32 14.00 -10.25
C THR A 203 -7.15 13.71 -11.50
N ASN A 204 -8.44 13.43 -11.34
CA ASN A 204 -9.40 13.33 -12.44
C ASN A 204 -9.01 12.29 -13.52
N THR A 205 -8.20 11.29 -13.17
CA THR A 205 -7.67 10.29 -14.11
C THR A 205 -8.79 9.50 -14.81
N PRO A 206 -8.59 9.05 -16.06
CA PRO A 206 -9.53 8.18 -16.78
C PRO A 206 -9.95 6.92 -16.01
N ASN A 207 -11.10 6.34 -16.33
CA ASN A 207 -11.43 4.98 -15.88
C ASN A 207 -10.82 3.95 -16.83
N ASP A 208 -9.49 3.82 -16.82
CA ASP A 208 -8.75 2.89 -17.67
C ASP A 208 -7.73 2.08 -16.86
N SER A 209 -7.42 0.88 -17.33
CA SER A 209 -6.48 -0.05 -16.68
C SER A 209 -5.04 0.47 -16.54
N THR A 210 -4.63 1.35 -17.46
CA THR A 210 -3.32 2.00 -17.48
C THR A 210 -3.46 3.46 -17.07
N ASP A 211 -4.35 4.19 -17.74
CA ASP A 211 -4.46 5.64 -17.56
C ASP A 211 -5.26 6.05 -16.31
N GLY A 212 -5.92 5.11 -15.62
CA GLY A 212 -6.58 5.38 -14.35
C GLY A 212 -5.67 5.44 -13.13
N TRP A 213 -4.39 5.16 -13.29
CA TRP A 213 -3.38 5.42 -12.28
C TRP A 213 -2.93 6.88 -12.36
N GLY A 214 -2.69 7.54 -11.22
CA GLY A 214 -2.07 8.86 -11.21
C GLY A 214 -0.75 8.86 -12.00
N ILE A 215 0.14 7.92 -11.68
CA ILE A 215 1.35 7.66 -12.48
C ILE A 215 1.47 6.16 -12.75
N TRP A 216 1.44 5.80 -14.02
CA TRP A 216 1.78 4.46 -14.49
C TRP A 216 3.18 4.48 -15.08
N LEU A 217 4.10 3.67 -14.56
CA LEU A 217 5.50 3.68 -14.96
C LEU A 217 6.00 2.28 -15.33
N LYS A 218 6.35 2.12 -16.60
CA LYS A 218 7.10 0.99 -17.16
C LYS A 218 8.45 1.49 -17.67
N GLY A 219 9.41 1.56 -16.76
CA GLY A 219 10.71 2.15 -17.04
C GLY A 219 11.75 1.83 -15.99
N ARG A 220 13.01 2.18 -16.24
CA ARG A 220 14.11 2.03 -15.28
C ARG A 220 14.80 3.36 -15.02
N ASN A 221 15.38 3.48 -13.83
CA ASN A 221 16.12 4.66 -13.38
C ASN A 221 15.30 5.96 -13.41
N CYS A 222 13.98 5.85 -13.23
CA CYS A 222 13.07 7.00 -13.16
C CYS A 222 12.92 7.49 -11.71
N VAL A 223 12.56 8.76 -11.55
CA VAL A 223 12.33 9.42 -10.27
C VAL A 223 10.94 10.05 -10.27
N ILE A 224 10.10 9.66 -9.33
CA ILE A 224 8.76 10.21 -9.10
C ILE A 224 8.78 10.88 -7.74
N GLU A 225 8.76 12.22 -7.69
CA GLU A 225 8.98 12.94 -6.44
C GLU A 225 8.08 14.15 -6.20
N ASN A 226 7.73 14.41 -4.95
CA ASN A 226 7.02 15.62 -4.54
C ASN A 226 5.71 15.88 -5.32
N ASN A 227 5.01 14.83 -5.77
CA ASN A 227 3.71 14.96 -6.42
C ASN A 227 2.59 14.80 -5.39
N TYR A 228 1.48 15.50 -5.60
CA TYR A 228 0.23 15.27 -4.87
C TYR A 228 -0.76 14.56 -5.79
N ILE A 229 -1.06 13.30 -5.48
CA ILE A 229 -1.92 12.44 -6.31
C ILE A 229 -3.20 12.14 -5.53
N TYR A 230 -4.34 12.61 -6.02
CA TYR A 230 -5.60 12.46 -5.30
C TYR A 230 -6.77 12.11 -6.20
N ASN A 231 -7.68 11.29 -5.69
CA ASN A 231 -8.86 10.81 -6.43
C ASN A 231 -8.49 10.23 -7.81
N ALA A 232 -7.37 9.49 -7.89
CA ALA A 232 -7.06 8.68 -9.06
C ALA A 232 -7.97 7.45 -9.10
N THR A 233 -8.46 7.08 -10.28
CA THR A 233 -9.58 6.15 -10.46
C THR A 233 -9.20 4.71 -10.14
N ARG A 234 -7.96 4.30 -10.43
CA ARG A 234 -7.47 2.91 -10.30
C ARG A 234 -6.19 2.74 -9.48
N GLY A 235 -5.66 3.81 -8.88
CA GLY A 235 -4.46 3.75 -8.05
C GLY A 235 -3.62 5.01 -8.09
N GLY A 236 -2.79 5.20 -7.08
CA GLY A 236 -1.89 6.35 -7.01
C GLY A 236 -0.72 6.21 -7.98
N ILE A 237 0.24 5.33 -7.64
CA ILE A 237 1.45 5.09 -8.45
C ILE A 237 1.64 3.59 -8.68
N LEU A 238 1.85 3.18 -9.93
CA LEU A 238 2.20 1.82 -10.30
C LEU A 238 3.57 1.77 -10.99
N LEU A 239 4.51 1.04 -10.38
CA LEU A 239 5.72 0.56 -11.04
C LEU A 239 5.40 -0.77 -11.74
N PHE A 240 4.97 -0.69 -12.99
CA PHE A 240 4.49 -1.83 -13.75
C PHE A 240 5.64 -2.69 -14.31
N VAL A 241 5.42 -4.00 -14.36
CA VAL A 241 6.23 -4.92 -15.17
C VAL A 241 5.31 -5.73 -16.07
N THR A 242 5.76 -6.00 -17.30
CA THR A 242 5.12 -7.02 -18.13
C THR A 242 5.45 -8.41 -17.56
N PRO A 243 4.48 -9.33 -17.43
CA PRO A 243 4.74 -10.71 -17.03
C PRO A 243 5.87 -11.35 -17.85
N GLY A 244 6.79 -12.05 -17.19
CA GLY A 244 8.01 -12.62 -17.78
C GLY A 244 9.11 -11.61 -18.07
N LYS A 245 8.94 -10.33 -17.70
CA LYS A 245 9.91 -9.23 -17.88
C LYS A 245 10.16 -8.48 -16.58
N GLU A 246 10.20 -9.17 -15.45
CA GLU A 246 10.27 -8.60 -14.10
C GLU A 246 11.57 -7.80 -13.85
N ARG A 247 12.60 -8.00 -14.70
CA ARG A 247 13.85 -7.23 -14.66
C ARG A 247 13.81 -5.91 -15.45
N SER A 248 12.70 -5.60 -16.12
CA SER A 248 12.58 -4.42 -17.01
C SER A 248 12.38 -3.12 -16.24
N THR A 249 11.48 -3.09 -15.25
CA THR A 249 11.27 -1.95 -14.36
C THR A 249 12.14 -2.10 -13.13
N ARG A 250 13.13 -1.22 -13.00
CA ARG A 250 14.11 -1.32 -11.92
C ARG A 250 14.82 -0.01 -11.60
N ASN A 251 15.39 0.05 -10.39
CA ASN A 251 16.16 1.19 -9.89
C ASN A 251 15.38 2.50 -9.96
N CYS A 252 14.05 2.46 -9.86
CA CYS A 252 13.23 3.65 -9.79
C CYS A 252 13.15 4.14 -8.34
N VAL A 253 12.98 5.46 -8.18
CA VAL A 253 12.77 6.12 -6.89
C VAL A 253 11.38 6.74 -6.88
N VAL A 254 10.56 6.38 -5.89
CA VAL A 254 9.27 7.02 -5.62
C VAL A 254 9.37 7.66 -4.25
N ARG A 255 9.47 8.98 -4.17
CA ARG A 255 9.75 9.66 -2.91
C ARG A 255 8.94 10.91 -2.63
N ASN A 256 8.63 11.14 -1.36
CA ASN A 256 7.99 12.39 -0.89
C ASN A 256 6.69 12.74 -1.64
N ASN A 257 6.00 11.74 -2.17
CA ASN A 257 4.69 11.96 -2.78
C ASN A 257 3.60 11.88 -1.71
N ARG A 258 2.53 12.64 -1.91
CA ARG A 258 1.34 12.62 -1.06
C ARG A 258 0.21 12.00 -1.86
N LEU A 259 -0.40 10.93 -1.34
CA LEU A 259 -1.38 10.12 -2.07
C LEU A 259 -2.68 10.01 -1.27
N TYR A 260 -3.74 10.66 -1.75
CA TYR A 260 -5.00 10.79 -1.03
C TYR A 260 -6.19 10.20 -1.78
N ARG A 261 -6.98 9.34 -1.15
CA ARG A 261 -8.26 8.84 -1.72
C ARG A 261 -8.14 8.30 -3.15
N ASN A 262 -7.00 7.68 -3.45
CA ASN A 262 -6.84 6.97 -4.70
C ASN A 262 -7.58 5.63 -4.64
N GLY A 263 -8.16 5.21 -5.75
CA GLY A 263 -8.82 3.91 -5.87
C GLY A 263 -7.81 2.77 -5.72
N PHE A 264 -8.25 1.59 -5.28
CA PHE A 264 -7.50 0.33 -5.27
C PHE A 264 -6.29 0.26 -4.32
N VAL A 265 -5.26 1.08 -4.55
CA VAL A 265 -4.00 1.06 -3.80
C VAL A 265 -3.31 2.41 -3.91
N GLY A 266 -2.61 2.82 -2.84
CA GLY A 266 -1.75 4.01 -2.86
C GLY A 266 -0.58 3.84 -3.83
N ILE A 267 0.35 2.92 -3.52
CA ILE A 267 1.50 2.62 -4.37
C ILE A 267 1.61 1.12 -4.60
N GLU A 268 1.75 0.71 -5.85
CA GLU A 268 2.08 -0.66 -6.21
C GLU A 268 3.48 -0.75 -6.84
N ILE A 269 4.32 -1.58 -6.24
CA ILE A 269 5.72 -1.77 -6.61
C ILE A 269 5.86 -3.13 -7.27
N ARG A 270 6.39 -3.16 -8.49
CA ARG A 270 6.86 -4.39 -9.13
C ARG A 270 8.28 -4.24 -9.65
N GLY A 271 8.90 -5.36 -9.98
CA GLY A 271 10.21 -5.40 -10.64
C GLY A 271 11.38 -5.51 -9.67
N ARG A 272 12.44 -4.71 -9.85
CA ARG A 272 13.69 -4.90 -9.08
C ARG A 272 14.28 -3.63 -8.50
N LYS A 273 14.83 -3.71 -7.28
CA LYS A 273 15.73 -2.67 -6.72
C LYS A 273 15.16 -1.24 -6.69
N ASN A 274 13.84 -1.11 -6.67
CA ASN A 274 13.17 0.18 -6.52
C ASN A 274 13.23 0.65 -5.07
N ARG A 275 13.29 1.97 -4.89
CA ARG A 275 13.28 2.65 -3.59
C ARG A 275 11.98 3.45 -3.46
N VAL A 276 11.21 3.17 -2.41
CA VAL A 276 9.96 3.88 -2.11
C VAL A 276 10.07 4.48 -0.73
N GLU A 277 10.12 5.82 -0.66
CA GLU A 277 10.46 6.49 0.58
C GLU A 277 9.79 7.81 0.88
N GLY A 278 9.53 8.11 2.15
CA GLY A 278 9.03 9.43 2.54
C GLY A 278 7.64 9.75 1.98
N ASN A 279 6.91 8.76 1.45
CA ASN A 279 5.58 9.01 0.90
C ASN A 279 4.54 8.97 2.01
N GLU A 280 3.53 9.82 1.90
CA GLU A 280 2.34 9.86 2.76
C GLU A 280 1.17 9.29 1.96
N ILE A 281 0.49 8.29 2.50
CA ILE A 281 -0.63 7.59 1.84
C ILE A 281 -1.80 7.51 2.81
N TRP A 282 -2.94 8.04 2.42
CA TRP A 282 -4.12 8.02 3.28
C TRP A 282 -5.45 8.00 2.54
N GLY A 283 -6.45 7.45 3.21
CA GLY A 283 -7.82 7.42 2.71
C GLY A 283 -8.03 6.63 1.42
N THR A 284 -7.14 5.70 1.03
CA THR A 284 -7.32 4.83 -0.15
C THR A 284 -8.73 4.22 -0.16
N ILE A 285 -9.34 4.13 -1.35
CA ILE A 285 -10.73 3.68 -1.50
C ILE A 285 -10.88 2.48 -2.44
N GLN A 286 -11.85 1.61 -2.16
CA GLN A 286 -12.22 0.45 -2.96
C GLN A 286 -13.12 0.86 -4.13
N ARG A 287 -14.11 1.72 -3.84
CA ARG A 287 -15.14 2.16 -4.79
C ARG A 287 -14.94 3.62 -5.13
N HIS A 288 -14.12 3.86 -6.14
CA HIS A 288 -13.99 5.18 -6.73
C HIS A 288 -15.26 5.52 -7.54
N PRO A 289 -15.84 6.74 -7.43
CA PRO A 289 -17.09 7.10 -8.14
C PRO A 289 -17.02 6.95 -9.67
N LYS A 290 -15.84 7.14 -10.27
CA LYS A 290 -15.63 6.92 -11.72
C LYS A 290 -15.39 5.46 -12.10
N TRP A 291 -15.09 4.58 -11.15
CA TRP A 291 -14.87 3.17 -11.42
C TRP A 291 -16.20 2.44 -11.28
N THR A 292 -17.03 2.51 -12.32
CA THR A 292 -18.44 2.08 -12.28
C THR A 292 -18.63 0.56 -12.13
N ASN A 293 -17.62 -0.24 -12.45
CA ASN A 293 -17.64 -1.70 -12.31
C ASN A 293 -16.30 -2.18 -11.71
N PRO A 294 -16.01 -1.87 -10.44
CA PRO A 294 -14.81 -2.36 -9.81
C PRO A 294 -14.92 -3.88 -9.63
N PRO A 295 -13.84 -4.64 -9.90
CA PRO A 295 -13.83 -6.07 -9.62
C PRO A 295 -14.13 -6.36 -8.15
N SER A 296 -14.70 -7.52 -7.84
CA SER A 296 -15.00 -7.91 -6.46
C SER A 296 -13.77 -8.03 -5.56
N TRP A 297 -12.59 -8.17 -6.14
CA TRP A 297 -11.29 -8.21 -5.45
C TRP A 297 -10.65 -6.82 -5.30
N ALA A 298 -11.31 -5.74 -5.73
CA ALA A 298 -10.79 -4.40 -5.48
C ALA A 298 -10.61 -4.20 -3.97
N ASP A 299 -9.48 -3.63 -3.59
CA ASP A 299 -9.09 -3.38 -2.20
C ASP A 299 -8.83 -1.89 -2.00
N ALA A 300 -8.24 -1.52 -0.85
CA ALA A 300 -7.89 -0.16 -0.51
C ALA A 300 -6.55 -0.10 0.24
N ASP A 301 -5.55 -0.85 -0.19
CA ASP A 301 -4.27 -0.95 0.55
C ASP A 301 -3.40 0.31 0.44
N GLY A 302 -2.47 0.47 1.39
CA GLY A 302 -1.45 1.50 1.34
C GLY A 302 -0.41 1.22 0.25
N ILE A 303 0.45 0.23 0.48
CA ILE A 303 1.53 -0.18 -0.43
C ILE A 303 1.45 -1.68 -0.74
N ARG A 304 1.37 -2.00 -2.03
CA ARG A 304 1.59 -3.35 -2.54
C ARG A 304 3.01 -3.52 -3.07
N PHE A 305 3.68 -4.60 -2.74
CA PHE A 305 5.08 -4.80 -3.12
C PHE A 305 5.36 -6.21 -3.64
N HIS A 306 5.83 -6.30 -4.88
CA HIS A 306 6.10 -7.54 -5.59
C HIS A 306 7.48 -7.46 -6.27
N GLY A 307 8.08 -8.61 -6.56
CA GLY A 307 9.44 -8.66 -7.12
C GLY A 307 10.52 -8.57 -6.04
N SER A 308 11.71 -8.02 -6.34
CA SER A 308 12.84 -8.22 -5.43
C SER A 308 13.87 -7.11 -5.29
N GLY A 309 14.55 -7.09 -4.15
CA GLY A 309 15.61 -6.13 -3.84
C GLY A 309 15.11 -4.72 -3.51
N HIS A 310 13.81 -4.55 -3.27
CA HIS A 310 13.22 -3.25 -2.97
C HIS A 310 13.65 -2.72 -1.60
N ARG A 311 13.67 -1.38 -1.48
CA ARG A 311 13.85 -0.69 -0.20
C ARG A 311 12.66 0.23 0.03
N ILE A 312 11.84 -0.08 1.03
CA ILE A 312 10.62 0.64 1.37
C ILE A 312 10.83 1.27 2.73
N ARG A 313 10.97 2.60 2.79
CA ARG A 313 11.40 3.25 4.04
C ARG A 313 10.76 4.59 4.33
N ARG A 314 10.53 4.92 5.60
CA ARG A 314 10.02 6.24 6.00
C ARG A 314 8.71 6.65 5.33
N ASN A 315 7.89 5.68 4.92
CA ASN A 315 6.55 5.98 4.44
C ASN A 315 5.61 6.09 5.64
N TYR A 316 4.61 6.96 5.53
CA TYR A 316 3.53 7.11 6.50
C TYR A 316 2.22 6.68 5.85
N ILE A 317 1.55 5.70 6.45
CA ILE A 317 0.29 5.13 5.94
C ILE A 317 -0.75 5.20 7.06
N HIS A 318 -1.85 5.91 6.82
CA HIS A 318 -2.87 6.17 7.85
C HIS A 318 -4.25 6.38 7.24
N ASP A 319 -5.28 6.41 8.10
CA ASP A 319 -6.67 6.78 7.76
C ASP A 319 -7.29 6.05 6.56
N ILE A 320 -6.89 4.81 6.33
CA ILE A 320 -7.60 3.92 5.40
C ILE A 320 -8.71 3.24 6.21
N VAL A 321 -9.96 3.54 5.87
CA VAL A 321 -11.12 3.23 6.72
C VAL A 321 -11.95 2.11 6.09
N TYR A 322 -12.26 1.06 6.85
CA TYR A 322 -13.19 0.00 6.47
C TYR A 322 -14.64 0.33 6.87
N GLY A 323 -15.60 -0.19 6.12
CA GLY A 323 -17.03 -0.17 6.46
C GLY A 323 -17.77 1.12 6.06
N ILE A 324 -17.12 2.01 5.30
CA ILE A 324 -17.74 3.21 4.72
C ILE A 324 -18.23 2.91 3.28
N PRO A 325 -19.12 3.73 2.68
CA PRO A 325 -19.65 3.48 1.34
C PRO A 325 -18.58 3.27 0.25
N GLU A 326 -17.43 3.94 0.38
CA GLU A 326 -16.30 3.81 -0.54
C GLU A 326 -15.38 2.63 -0.22
N ASN A 327 -15.45 2.07 0.99
CA ASN A 327 -14.70 0.90 1.47
C ASN A 327 -15.62 -0.10 2.18
N PRO A 328 -16.66 -0.63 1.52
CA PRO A 328 -17.64 -1.47 2.20
C PRO A 328 -17.04 -2.78 2.70
N ASN A 329 -16.10 -3.37 1.95
CA ASN A 329 -15.47 -4.63 2.31
C ASN A 329 -14.05 -4.89 1.72
N PRO A 330 -13.14 -3.90 1.63
CA PRO A 330 -11.79 -4.16 1.12
C PRO A 330 -10.83 -4.66 2.21
N HIS A 331 -9.71 -5.24 1.78
CA HIS A 331 -8.48 -5.15 2.58
C HIS A 331 -8.05 -3.68 2.67
N ILE A 332 -7.53 -3.28 3.84
CA ILE A 332 -6.98 -1.93 4.07
C ILE A 332 -5.58 -2.05 4.66
N ASP A 333 -4.79 -3.00 4.17
CA ASP A 333 -3.49 -3.31 4.74
C ASP A 333 -2.49 -2.16 4.45
N CYS A 334 -1.65 -1.81 5.42
CA CYS A 334 -0.59 -0.82 5.15
C CYS A 334 0.40 -1.35 4.11
N PHE A 335 0.81 -2.61 4.27
CA PHE A 335 1.71 -3.30 3.36
C PHE A 335 1.14 -4.66 2.99
N GLN A 336 1.00 -4.92 1.70
CA GLN A 336 0.53 -6.22 1.20
C GLN A 336 1.47 -6.78 0.12
N THR A 337 1.73 -8.07 0.18
CA THR A 337 2.38 -8.83 -0.90
C THR A 337 1.72 -10.20 -1.03
N PHE A 338 1.63 -10.67 -2.26
CA PHE A 338 1.23 -12.02 -2.61
C PHE A 338 1.86 -12.40 -3.95
N SER A 339 1.69 -13.67 -4.34
CA SER A 339 2.07 -14.17 -5.66
C SER A 339 0.95 -15.06 -6.17
N ASP A 340 0.41 -14.73 -7.33
CA ASP A 340 -0.75 -15.39 -7.96
C ASP A 340 -0.40 -16.05 -9.31
N GLY A 341 0.89 -16.05 -9.69
CA GLY A 341 1.35 -16.58 -10.97
C GLY A 341 1.11 -15.65 -12.17
N SER A 342 0.60 -14.44 -11.94
CA SER A 342 0.40 -13.42 -12.96
C SER A 342 1.54 -12.37 -12.94
N TYR A 343 1.20 -11.08 -12.91
CA TYR A 343 2.15 -9.97 -12.80
C TYR A 343 2.64 -9.70 -11.36
N HIS A 344 2.10 -10.43 -10.36
CA HIS A 344 2.54 -10.37 -8.97
C HIS A 344 3.59 -11.46 -8.70
N GLU A 345 4.86 -11.14 -8.94
CA GLU A 345 5.96 -12.03 -8.55
C GLU A 345 6.17 -12.03 -7.03
N ALA A 346 6.41 -13.21 -6.47
CA ALA A 346 6.82 -13.41 -5.08
C ALA A 346 7.85 -12.37 -4.60
N ALA A 347 7.50 -11.65 -3.54
CA ALA A 347 8.39 -10.67 -2.94
C ALA A 347 9.63 -11.36 -2.37
N SER A 348 10.83 -10.89 -2.74
CA SER A 348 12.07 -11.41 -2.19
C SER A 348 13.17 -10.39 -1.94
N ASN A 349 14.00 -10.62 -0.92
CA ASN A 349 15.13 -9.74 -0.59
C ASN A 349 14.70 -8.26 -0.44
N VAL A 350 13.55 -8.00 0.18
CA VAL A 350 13.02 -6.65 0.38
C VAL A 350 13.35 -6.18 1.79
N ILE A 351 13.77 -4.91 1.91
CA ILE A 351 13.98 -4.24 3.20
C ILE A 351 12.85 -3.24 3.39
N ILE A 352 12.08 -3.42 4.46
CA ILE A 352 11.02 -2.51 4.91
C ILE A 352 11.43 -1.93 6.26
N GLU A 353 11.76 -0.64 6.29
CA GLU A 353 12.34 -0.03 7.49
C GLU A 353 11.92 1.41 7.77
N GLN A 354 11.86 1.80 9.04
CA GLN A 354 11.55 3.19 9.43
C GLN A 354 10.19 3.69 8.96
N ASN A 355 9.25 2.81 8.65
CA ASN A 355 7.90 3.21 8.25
C ASN A 355 7.01 3.42 9.49
N LEU A 356 6.03 4.31 9.35
CA LEU A 356 4.93 4.49 10.29
C LEU A 356 3.64 4.02 9.63
N CYS A 357 2.92 3.12 10.28
CA CYS A 357 1.63 2.62 9.82
C CYS A 357 0.62 2.72 10.95
N GLU A 358 -0.56 3.27 10.65
CA GLU A 358 -1.68 3.39 11.56
C GLU A 358 -2.95 2.78 10.92
N ASN A 359 -3.33 1.60 11.42
CA ASN A 359 -4.50 0.85 10.97
C ASN A 359 -5.20 0.18 12.16
N VAL A 360 -5.75 0.99 13.06
CA VAL A 360 -6.31 0.58 14.36
C VAL A 360 -7.77 0.15 14.31
N GLN A 361 -8.21 -0.43 13.20
CA GLN A 361 -9.61 -0.84 13.03
C GLN A 361 -9.78 -2.34 13.25
N ALA A 362 -10.56 -2.69 14.28
CA ALA A 362 -11.15 -4.02 14.41
C ALA A 362 -12.29 -4.11 13.40
N GLN A 363 -12.10 -4.90 12.35
CA GLN A 363 -13.08 -5.08 11.29
C GLN A 363 -13.96 -6.32 11.55
N SER A 364 -14.63 -6.81 10.50
CA SER A 364 -15.52 -7.98 10.55
C SER A 364 -14.77 -9.28 10.95
N PRO A 365 -15.49 -10.38 11.21
CA PRO A 365 -14.84 -11.68 11.41
C PRO A 365 -14.00 -12.17 10.22
N MET A 366 -14.29 -11.68 9.01
CA MET A 366 -13.71 -12.17 7.77
C MET A 366 -12.58 -11.30 7.22
N GLU A 367 -12.56 -10.00 7.55
CA GLU A 367 -11.52 -9.08 7.12
C GLU A 367 -11.00 -8.31 8.33
N VAL A 368 -9.69 -8.05 8.41
CA VAL A 368 -9.08 -7.35 9.54
C VAL A 368 -7.98 -6.40 9.10
N GLY A 369 -7.90 -5.20 9.67
CA GLY A 369 -6.87 -4.22 9.30
C GLY A 369 -5.49 -4.71 9.74
N LYS A 370 -4.56 -4.85 8.79
CA LYS A 370 -3.19 -5.28 9.08
C LYS A 370 -2.18 -4.18 8.80
N ALA A 371 -1.06 -4.20 9.53
CA ALA A 371 0.12 -3.48 9.08
C ALA A 371 0.81 -4.26 7.94
N PHE A 372 0.91 -5.59 8.06
CA PHE A 372 1.48 -6.46 7.04
C PHE A 372 0.57 -7.67 6.76
N MET A 373 0.20 -7.83 5.50
CA MET A 373 -0.31 -9.08 4.93
C MET A 373 0.70 -9.63 3.93
N ILE A 374 1.39 -10.70 4.31
CA ILE A 374 2.50 -11.26 3.54
C ILE A 374 2.11 -12.68 3.11
N GLU A 375 2.02 -12.90 1.81
CA GLU A 375 1.81 -14.22 1.24
C GLU A 375 2.88 -14.52 0.18
N ASN A 376 3.37 -15.76 0.13
CA ASN A 376 4.29 -16.25 -0.89
C ASN A 376 5.54 -15.35 -1.05
N ALA A 377 6.19 -15.00 0.07
CA ALA A 377 7.37 -14.14 0.08
C ALA A 377 8.57 -14.83 0.74
N ASN A 378 9.78 -14.40 0.41
CA ASN A 378 10.99 -14.94 1.04
C ASN A 378 12.02 -13.86 1.35
N THR A 379 12.77 -14.00 2.43
CA THR A 379 13.90 -13.11 2.74
C THR A 379 13.47 -11.63 2.83
N LEU A 380 12.47 -11.34 3.67
CA LEU A 380 12.08 -9.96 3.98
C LEU A 380 12.78 -9.51 5.26
N THR A 381 13.28 -8.28 5.29
CA THR A 381 13.78 -7.65 6.51
C THR A 381 12.86 -6.51 6.89
N ILE A 382 12.11 -6.68 7.98
CA ILE A 382 11.14 -5.74 8.54
C ILE A 382 11.75 -5.23 9.83
N ARG A 383 12.26 -4.00 9.82
CA ARG A 383 13.00 -3.44 10.96
C ARG A 383 12.76 -1.98 11.25
N ASN A 384 12.93 -1.56 12.48
CA ASN A 384 12.80 -0.15 12.87
C ASN A 384 11.48 0.45 12.40
N ASN A 385 10.39 -0.29 12.32
CA ASN A 385 9.09 0.28 11.97
C ASN A 385 8.29 0.54 13.24
N ILE A 386 7.42 1.56 13.18
CA ILE A 386 6.39 1.81 14.18
C ILE A 386 5.07 1.39 13.54
N LEU A 387 4.49 0.30 14.03
CA LEU A 387 3.29 -0.29 13.45
C LEU A 387 2.20 -0.32 14.49
N ARG A 388 1.14 0.46 14.26
CA ARG A 388 -0.03 0.52 15.11
C ARG A 388 -1.20 -0.07 14.35
N ALA A 389 -1.51 -1.34 14.58
CA ALA A 389 -2.54 -2.02 13.80
C ALA A 389 -3.26 -3.11 14.61
N TYR A 390 -4.52 -3.38 14.25
CA TYR A 390 -5.34 -4.39 14.91
C TYR A 390 -4.68 -5.78 14.90
N ARG A 391 -4.27 -6.24 13.71
CA ARG A 391 -3.28 -7.31 13.54
C ARG A 391 -2.02 -6.70 12.96
N VAL A 392 -0.84 -6.95 13.53
CA VAL A 392 0.35 -6.25 13.07
C VAL A 392 0.96 -6.93 11.85
N LEU A 393 1.29 -8.22 11.95
CA LEU A 393 1.91 -8.95 10.85
C LEU A 393 1.31 -10.34 10.70
N GLN A 394 0.84 -10.65 9.50
CA GLN A 394 0.45 -11.99 9.10
C GLN A 394 1.32 -12.44 7.94
N ALA A 395 1.95 -13.60 8.08
CA ALA A 395 2.72 -14.23 7.02
C ALA A 395 2.22 -15.65 6.73
N ILE A 396 2.02 -15.94 5.45
CA ILE A 396 1.52 -17.21 4.92
C ILE A 396 2.46 -17.69 3.82
N ASN A 397 2.80 -18.98 3.81
CA ASN A 397 3.60 -19.62 2.75
C ASN A 397 4.88 -18.85 2.42
N SER A 398 5.54 -18.34 3.46
CA SER A 398 6.70 -17.45 3.32
C SER A 398 7.93 -18.09 3.97
N SER A 399 9.09 -17.46 3.92
CA SER A 399 10.25 -17.95 4.69
C SER A 399 11.29 -16.87 4.92
N ASN A 400 12.20 -17.11 5.86
CA ASN A 400 13.38 -16.25 6.06
C ASN A 400 13.02 -14.79 6.40
N LEU A 401 11.95 -14.58 7.17
CA LEU A 401 11.56 -13.23 7.59
C LEU A 401 12.43 -12.78 8.76
N ARG A 402 12.96 -11.56 8.70
CA ARG A 402 13.69 -10.92 9.79
C ARG A 402 12.85 -9.78 10.33
N ILE A 403 12.13 -10.03 11.41
CA ILE A 403 11.23 -9.08 12.06
C ILE A 403 11.95 -8.59 13.32
N VAL A 404 12.69 -7.50 13.20
CA VAL A 404 13.64 -7.10 14.24
C VAL A 404 13.60 -5.62 14.56
N ASN A 405 13.77 -5.24 15.83
CA ASN A 405 13.84 -3.83 16.22
C ASN A 405 12.61 -3.01 15.78
N ASN A 406 11.41 -3.57 15.81
CA ASN A 406 10.19 -2.80 15.55
C ASN A 406 9.47 -2.45 16.85
N THR A 407 8.64 -1.40 16.83
CA THR A 407 7.67 -1.10 17.88
C THR A 407 6.28 -1.37 17.33
N PHE A 408 5.66 -2.44 17.83
CA PHE A 408 4.31 -2.86 17.47
C PHE A 408 3.36 -2.45 18.58
N THR A 409 2.29 -1.78 18.22
CA THR A 409 1.32 -1.28 19.19
C THR A 409 -0.10 -1.61 18.76
N ASN A 410 -0.97 -1.74 19.75
CA ASN A 410 -2.40 -1.94 19.54
C ASN A 410 -3.19 -0.89 20.34
N LYS A 411 -4.50 -0.81 20.10
CA LYS A 411 -5.40 0.01 20.92
C LYS A 411 -6.22 -0.91 21.82
N LEU A 412 -5.99 -0.82 23.13
CA LEU A 412 -6.80 -1.55 24.11
C LEU A 412 -8.30 -1.19 23.96
N GLY A 413 -9.17 -2.17 24.22
CA GLY A 413 -10.62 -2.03 24.05
C GLY A 413 -11.14 -2.40 22.65
N LEU A 414 -10.26 -2.62 21.66
CA LEU A 414 -10.66 -3.22 20.39
C LEU A 414 -11.15 -4.67 20.57
N SER A 415 -12.09 -5.09 19.73
CA SER A 415 -12.71 -6.43 19.79
C SER A 415 -11.67 -7.54 19.73
N THR A 416 -11.78 -8.55 20.59
CA THR A 416 -10.89 -9.72 20.58
C THR A 416 -11.51 -10.96 19.92
N ILE A 417 -12.70 -10.83 19.30
CA ILE A 417 -13.47 -11.97 18.78
C ILE A 417 -12.70 -12.79 17.74
N ASN A 418 -11.86 -12.12 16.92
CA ASN A 418 -11.03 -12.76 15.90
C ASN A 418 -9.67 -13.22 16.42
N SER A 419 -9.49 -13.28 17.74
CA SER A 419 -8.22 -13.64 18.40
C SER A 419 -6.99 -12.96 17.78
N PRO A 420 -6.97 -11.61 17.70
CA PRO A 420 -5.90 -10.89 17.03
C PRO A 420 -4.55 -11.16 17.70
N SER A 421 -3.57 -11.59 16.93
CA SER A 421 -2.18 -11.67 17.36
C SER A 421 -1.36 -10.54 16.75
N MET A 422 -0.24 -10.21 17.41
CA MET A 422 0.69 -9.23 16.84
C MET A 422 1.41 -9.84 15.63
N ILE A 423 1.89 -11.08 15.75
CA ILE A 423 2.48 -11.84 14.63
C ILE A 423 1.74 -13.16 14.47
N THR A 424 1.29 -13.47 13.25
CA THR A 424 0.82 -14.79 12.83
C THR A 424 1.72 -15.35 11.75
N LEU A 425 2.21 -16.58 11.96
CA LEU A 425 2.99 -17.34 10.98
C LEU A 425 2.25 -18.64 10.61
N LYS A 426 2.04 -18.84 9.31
CA LYS A 426 1.51 -20.07 8.72
C LYS A 426 2.41 -20.51 7.57
N ASN A 427 2.88 -21.75 7.58
CA ASN A 427 3.86 -22.30 6.65
C ASN A 427 5.02 -21.32 6.40
N THR A 428 5.57 -20.75 7.48
CA THR A 428 6.57 -19.67 7.42
C THR A 428 7.82 -19.98 8.27
N PRO A 429 8.67 -20.93 7.84
CA PRO A 429 9.87 -21.35 8.58
C PRO A 429 11.03 -20.34 8.48
N TYR A 430 12.08 -20.58 9.26
CA TYR A 430 13.38 -19.89 9.24
C TYR A 430 13.32 -18.38 9.53
N SER A 431 12.33 -17.95 10.31
CA SER A 431 12.16 -16.54 10.65
C SER A 431 12.94 -16.15 11.91
N ILE A 432 13.28 -14.87 12.04
CA ILE A 432 13.94 -14.28 13.20
C ILE A 432 13.02 -13.19 13.75
N ILE A 433 12.66 -13.27 15.03
CA ILE A 433 11.81 -12.31 15.74
C ILE A 433 12.54 -11.88 17.02
N LYS A 434 13.30 -10.79 16.94
CA LYS A 434 14.13 -10.31 18.06
C LYS A 434 14.09 -8.80 18.23
N ASN A 435 14.35 -8.32 19.44
CA ASN A 435 14.46 -6.90 19.74
C ASN A 435 13.21 -6.07 19.41
N ASN A 436 12.02 -6.67 19.33
CA ASN A 436 10.78 -5.91 19.08
C ASN A 436 10.14 -5.49 20.41
N ILE A 437 9.43 -4.37 20.41
CA ILE A 437 8.48 -4.02 21.48
C ILE A 437 7.07 -4.38 21.00
N PHE A 438 6.35 -5.15 21.81
CA PHE A 438 4.94 -5.44 21.65
C PHE A 438 4.15 -4.75 22.77
N TYR A 439 3.66 -3.55 22.48
CA TYR A 439 2.91 -2.72 23.41
C TYR A 439 1.40 -2.92 23.21
N ASP A 440 0.69 -3.14 24.30
CA ASP A 440 -0.77 -3.36 24.32
C ASP A 440 -1.28 -4.50 23.42
N PRO A 441 -0.63 -5.69 23.40
CA PRO A 441 -1.15 -6.82 22.64
C PRO A 441 -2.54 -7.23 23.15
N LEU A 442 -3.49 -7.35 22.23
CA LEU A 442 -4.89 -7.68 22.54
C LEU A 442 -5.10 -9.14 22.92
N ASN A 443 -4.27 -10.05 22.40
CA ASN A 443 -4.28 -11.48 22.71
C ASN A 443 -2.85 -12.05 22.63
N LYS A 444 -2.65 -13.17 21.91
CA LYS A 444 -1.33 -13.81 21.74
C LYS A 444 -0.37 -12.86 21.02
N VAL A 445 0.86 -12.74 21.52
CA VAL A 445 1.88 -11.93 20.85
C VAL A 445 2.32 -12.58 19.54
N ILE A 446 2.77 -13.83 19.61
CA ILE A 446 3.20 -14.64 18.45
C ILE A 446 2.31 -15.87 18.37
N HIS A 447 1.69 -16.09 17.22
CA HIS A 447 0.86 -17.25 16.92
C HIS A 447 1.41 -18.04 15.74
N PHE A 448 1.58 -19.34 15.95
CA PHE A 448 1.88 -20.32 14.90
C PHE A 448 0.63 -21.08 14.54
N ALA A 449 0.26 -21.08 13.26
CA ALA A 449 -0.84 -21.86 12.73
C ALA A 449 -0.45 -23.33 12.45
N ASP A 450 0.85 -23.65 12.46
CA ASP A 450 1.38 -24.98 12.18
C ASP A 450 2.77 -25.19 12.82
N THR A 451 3.25 -26.43 12.76
CA THR A 451 4.58 -26.83 13.26
C THR A 451 5.71 -26.45 12.31
N ILE A 452 5.46 -26.40 11.00
CA ILE A 452 6.46 -26.03 9.98
C ILE A 452 7.01 -24.63 10.24
N SER A 453 6.15 -23.69 10.60
CA SER A 453 6.54 -22.32 10.94
C SER A 453 7.49 -22.20 12.13
N LYS A 454 7.66 -23.27 12.93
CA LYS A 454 8.62 -23.33 14.04
C LYS A 454 10.00 -23.85 13.62
N GLN A 455 10.15 -24.36 12.40
CA GLN A 455 11.42 -24.89 11.90
C GLN A 455 12.45 -23.76 11.73
N GLY A 456 13.60 -23.89 12.38
CA GLY A 456 14.71 -22.94 12.29
C GLY A 456 14.35 -21.51 12.74
N ILE A 457 13.29 -21.36 13.53
CA ILE A 457 12.87 -20.04 14.01
C ILE A 457 13.74 -19.59 15.18
N GLU A 458 14.11 -18.32 15.20
CA GLU A 458 14.79 -17.69 16.32
C GLU A 458 13.90 -16.61 16.95
N ILE A 459 13.60 -16.74 18.24
CA ILE A 459 12.78 -15.78 18.98
C ILE A 459 13.45 -15.50 20.31
N GLY A 460 13.56 -14.23 20.66
CA GLY A 460 14.08 -13.80 21.95
C GLY A 460 14.31 -12.30 22.00
N ASP A 461 14.71 -11.81 23.18
CA ASP A 461 15.12 -10.42 23.38
C ASP A 461 14.04 -9.40 22.99
N ASN A 462 12.76 -9.76 23.06
CA ASN A 462 11.64 -8.86 22.79
C ASN A 462 11.08 -8.30 24.11
N ASN A 463 10.48 -7.11 24.06
CA ASN A 463 9.67 -6.58 25.15
C ASN A 463 8.18 -6.80 24.87
N ILE A 464 7.45 -7.23 25.89
CA ILE A 464 5.99 -7.38 25.83
C ILE A 464 5.40 -6.69 27.05
N TYR A 465 4.53 -5.70 26.82
CA TYR A 465 3.94 -4.91 27.90
C TYR A 465 2.51 -4.50 27.59
N ARG A 466 1.67 -4.45 28.63
CA ARG A 466 0.32 -3.88 28.58
C ARG A 466 0.22 -2.72 29.56
N SER A 467 -0.30 -1.61 29.07
CA SER A 467 -0.48 -0.35 29.79
C SER A 467 -1.63 -0.41 30.80
N ASP A 468 -2.59 -1.32 30.63
CA ASP A 468 -3.69 -1.53 31.57
C ASP A 468 -3.32 -2.39 32.80
N GLY A 469 -2.04 -2.69 32.98
CA GLY A 469 -1.53 -3.48 34.11
C GLY A 469 -1.90 -4.96 34.08
N ARG A 470 -2.66 -5.43 33.08
CA ARG A 470 -2.99 -6.86 32.96
C ARG A 470 -1.77 -7.64 32.49
N LEU A 471 -1.64 -8.86 33.00
CA LEU A 471 -0.60 -9.77 32.55
C LEU A 471 -0.77 -10.13 31.08
N VAL A 472 0.33 -10.08 30.33
CA VAL A 472 0.38 -10.51 28.93
C VAL A 472 0.24 -12.04 28.83
N ARG A 473 -0.35 -12.53 27.73
CA ARG A 473 -0.59 -13.96 27.49
C ARG A 473 0.33 -14.51 26.41
N GLY A 474 0.79 -15.75 26.58
CA GLY A 474 1.54 -16.50 25.57
C GLY A 474 2.76 -17.21 26.14
N LYS A 475 3.77 -17.41 25.29
CA LYS A 475 5.03 -18.07 25.65
C LYS A 475 6.16 -17.04 25.72
N LYS A 476 6.86 -17.01 26.85
CA LYS A 476 8.10 -16.24 27.01
C LYS A 476 9.26 -16.97 26.33
N TYR A 477 10.08 -16.25 25.56
CA TYR A 477 11.29 -16.76 24.91
C TYR A 477 12.55 -16.25 25.62
N PRO A 478 13.74 -16.84 25.34
CA PRO A 478 15.00 -16.41 25.95
C PRO A 478 15.24 -14.92 25.76
N GLY A 479 15.72 -14.23 26.79
CA GLY A 479 15.99 -12.79 26.75
C GLY A 479 14.75 -11.87 26.76
N ASP A 480 13.54 -12.39 26.54
CA ASP A 480 12.35 -11.54 26.51
C ASP A 480 12.10 -10.84 27.86
N LEU A 481 11.67 -9.57 27.79
CA LEU A 481 11.25 -8.73 28.90
C LEU A 481 9.71 -8.62 28.94
N TRP A 482 9.07 -9.49 29.74
CA TRP A 482 7.60 -9.53 29.87
C TRP A 482 7.11 -8.70 31.04
N ASN A 483 6.03 -7.95 30.84
CA ASN A 483 5.44 -7.02 31.81
C ASN A 483 6.44 -5.98 32.33
N VAL A 484 7.45 -5.66 31.52
CA VAL A 484 8.43 -4.60 31.79
C VAL A 484 8.00 -3.38 31.00
N ASN A 485 7.66 -2.30 31.70
CA ASN A 485 7.26 -1.05 31.05
C ASN A 485 8.42 -0.53 30.17
N PRO A 486 8.20 -0.27 28.86
CA PRO A 486 9.17 0.40 28.00
C PRO A 486 9.60 1.77 28.49
N LEU A 487 8.76 2.43 29.31
CA LEU A 487 8.96 3.79 29.79
C LEU A 487 9.09 4.77 28.61
N PHE A 488 8.09 4.75 27.73
CA PHE A 488 8.03 5.65 26.56
C PHE A 488 7.86 7.11 26.97
N VAL A 489 8.35 8.06 26.17
CA VAL A 489 8.18 9.51 26.38
C VAL A 489 6.70 9.87 26.41
N ASP A 490 5.94 9.52 25.36
CA ASP A 490 4.49 9.71 25.31
C ASP A 490 3.85 8.70 24.34
N ALA A 491 3.52 7.52 24.85
CA ALA A 491 2.89 6.47 24.05
C ALA A 491 1.49 6.87 23.53
N ALA A 492 0.78 7.77 24.23
CA ALA A 492 -0.57 8.19 23.83
C ALA A 492 -0.52 9.12 22.61
N ALA A 493 0.49 9.98 22.54
CA ALA A 493 0.79 10.82 21.38
C ALA A 493 1.58 10.11 20.27
N GLY A 494 1.93 8.82 20.44
CA GLY A 494 2.71 8.05 19.46
C GLY A 494 4.23 8.27 19.52
N ASP A 495 4.73 8.91 20.59
CA ASP A 495 6.15 9.07 20.85
C ASP A 495 6.71 7.85 21.61
N PHE A 496 7.21 6.89 20.83
CA PHE A 496 7.76 5.64 21.33
C PHE A 496 9.27 5.68 21.61
N ARG A 497 9.86 6.88 21.76
CA ARG A 497 11.23 7.00 22.29
C ARG A 497 11.26 6.54 23.74
N LEU A 498 12.36 5.90 24.16
CA LEU A 498 12.54 5.46 25.54
C LEU A 498 12.97 6.64 26.41
N GLN A 499 12.50 6.70 27.65
CA GLN A 499 13.00 7.62 28.68
C GLN A 499 14.23 7.03 29.39
N ALA A 500 15.01 7.91 30.03
CA ALA A 500 16.10 7.51 30.92
C ALA A 500 15.57 6.56 32.02
N GLY A 501 16.33 5.51 32.32
CA GLY A 501 15.92 4.47 33.28
C GLY A 501 15.03 3.36 32.69
N SER A 502 14.66 3.44 31.41
CA SER A 502 14.01 2.32 30.74
C SER A 502 14.85 1.05 30.84
N ARG A 503 14.20 -0.05 31.23
CA ARG A 503 14.86 -1.37 31.34
C ARG A 503 15.10 -2.03 29.98
N LEU A 504 14.76 -1.36 28.88
CA LEU A 504 15.00 -1.84 27.50
C LEU A 504 16.34 -1.34 26.92
N ILE A 505 16.96 -0.34 27.58
CA ILE A 505 18.25 0.23 27.19
C ILE A 505 19.35 -0.83 27.32
N ASP A 506 20.18 -0.99 26.28
CA ASP A 506 21.27 -1.95 26.18
C ASP A 506 20.86 -3.43 26.41
N LYS A 507 19.58 -3.80 26.18
CA LYS A 507 19.05 -5.17 26.43
C LYS A 507 18.76 -6.01 25.20
N GLY A 508 18.88 -5.44 24.00
CA GLY A 508 18.68 -6.16 22.75
C GLY A 508 19.83 -7.09 22.40
N ALA A 509 19.53 -8.14 21.64
CA ALA A 509 20.53 -8.97 20.98
C ALA A 509 21.34 -8.16 19.96
N ILE A 510 22.60 -8.54 19.77
CA ILE A 510 23.45 -7.97 18.71
C ILE A 510 22.94 -8.43 17.36
N LEU A 511 22.45 -7.50 16.55
CA LEU A 511 21.95 -7.75 15.20
C LEU A 511 22.69 -6.85 14.20
N THR A 512 23.81 -7.34 13.64
CA THR A 512 24.68 -6.58 12.72
C THR A 512 23.98 -6.09 11.45
N ILE A 513 22.82 -6.65 11.13
CA ILE A 513 21.97 -6.17 10.03
C ILE A 513 21.34 -4.82 10.36
N VAL A 514 21.05 -4.49 11.64
CA VAL A 514 20.41 -3.25 12.08
C VAL A 514 21.47 -2.22 12.46
N LYS A 515 21.88 -1.37 11.52
CA LYS A 515 22.98 -0.41 11.73
C LYS A 515 22.57 0.93 12.34
N SER A 516 21.28 1.26 12.23
CA SER A 516 20.70 2.50 12.74
C SER A 516 19.27 2.23 13.22
N ASP A 517 18.67 3.14 13.97
CA ASP A 517 17.30 3.05 14.50
C ASP A 517 16.25 3.68 13.58
N TYR A 518 15.05 3.97 14.08
CA TYR A 518 13.97 4.69 13.38
C TYR A 518 14.38 6.11 12.96
N ALA A 519 14.99 6.88 13.86
CA ALA A 519 15.42 8.26 13.63
C ALA A 519 16.67 8.35 12.73
N GLY A 520 17.42 7.26 12.58
CA GLY A 520 18.70 7.22 11.86
C GLY A 520 19.92 7.29 12.78
N THR A 521 19.73 7.28 14.10
CA THR A 521 20.79 7.15 15.10
C THR A 521 21.52 5.82 14.92
N ALA A 522 22.85 5.83 14.93
CA ALA A 522 23.65 4.61 14.78
C ALA A 522 23.48 3.69 15.99
N ARG A 523 23.53 2.37 15.77
CA ARG A 523 23.46 1.37 16.84
C ARG A 523 24.79 0.63 17.01
N PRO A 524 25.24 0.31 18.24
CA PRO A 524 24.69 0.80 19.51
C PRO A 524 25.18 2.22 19.85
N GLN A 525 24.44 2.99 20.64
CA GLN A 525 24.97 4.19 21.33
C GLN A 525 25.55 3.87 22.71
N GLY A 526 25.04 2.83 23.37
CA GLY A 526 25.49 2.37 24.68
C GLY A 526 26.34 1.09 24.62
N SER A 527 26.22 0.28 25.68
CA SER A 527 26.92 -1.02 25.78
C SER A 527 26.25 -2.14 24.98
N GLY A 528 25.05 -1.92 24.47
CA GLY A 528 24.25 -2.90 23.74
C GLY A 528 23.23 -2.23 22.82
N TYR A 529 22.45 -3.06 22.12
CA TYR A 529 21.37 -2.57 21.26
C TYR A 529 20.13 -2.28 22.11
N GLU A 530 19.34 -1.26 21.77
CA GLU A 530 17.99 -1.14 22.33
C GLU A 530 17.02 -2.20 21.76
N ILE A 531 16.10 -2.65 22.60
CA ILE A 531 14.86 -3.32 22.15
C ILE A 531 13.90 -2.23 21.65
N GLY A 532 13.35 -2.42 20.46
CA GLY A 532 12.39 -1.51 19.82
C GLY A 532 12.95 -0.72 18.65
N ALA A 533 12.10 0.17 18.10
CA ALA A 533 12.40 0.94 16.89
C ALA A 533 13.43 2.05 17.10
N TYR A 534 13.45 2.68 18.26
CA TYR A 534 14.39 3.74 18.61
C TYR A 534 15.62 3.20 19.34
N GLU A 535 16.75 3.86 19.13
CA GLU A 535 17.94 3.76 19.96
C GLU A 535 17.87 4.91 20.97
N TRP A 536 18.18 4.62 22.22
CA TRP A 536 18.24 5.63 23.26
C TRP A 536 19.59 6.33 23.20
N ALA A 537 19.57 7.65 23.12
CA ALA A 537 20.77 8.49 23.21
C ALA A 537 20.61 9.40 24.44
N PRO A 538 21.61 9.48 25.33
CA PRO A 538 21.60 10.34 26.52
C PRO A 538 21.43 11.82 26.23
#